data_AF-A0A2R7M564-F1
#
_entry.id   AF-A0A2R7M564-F1
#
_cell.length_a   1.000
_cell.length_b   1.000
_cell.length_c   1.000
_cell.angle_alpha   90.00
_cell.angle_beta   90.00
_cell.angle_gamma   90.00
#
_symmetry.space_group_name_H-M   'P 1'
#
loop_
_entity.id
_entity.type
_entity.pdbx_description
1 polymer ?
#
loop_
_entity_poly.entity_id
_entity_poly.type
_entity_poly.pdbx_seq_one_letter_code
_entity_poly.pdbx_strand_id
1 'polypeptide(L)'
;MIPKTIIEKEISHLSTTLKPISTGMQTWAEKNIFLKWGVLSRGKFHCLECTHSWKPKLQSKSCEKYIKCTVCQGRLKMQGYNQVHFREIEYSAVLDVCQGYQVVRIICSHKHMKKNITPTYFHKEVMQHWINPKGEVRTMSLSTNVFSNVYDAWQYSSPLEIRPKDFQNSPKYRINPYKVFPKLKVLSVLKRNGFKSGFYNIAPQILFSSLLKDSIAETLLKSSQTSLLYYYLVSHEQNIRQNWQAVKTC
;
A
#
# COMPACT_ATOMS: atom_id res chain seq x y z
N MET A 1 16.50 15.31 2.53
CA MET A 1 17.95 15.62 2.60
C MET A 1 18.41 16.15 1.26
N ILE A 2 19.50 16.93 1.22
CA ILE A 2 20.10 17.36 -0.05
C ILE A 2 20.78 16.15 -0.73
N PRO A 3 20.45 15.83 -2.00
CA PRO A 3 21.11 14.78 -2.78
C PRO A 3 22.62 15.04 -2.93
N LYS A 4 23.47 14.11 -2.47
CA LYS A 4 24.93 14.27 -2.50
C LYS A 4 25.57 13.42 -3.59
N THR A 5 25.19 12.15 -3.67
CA THR A 5 25.75 11.19 -4.63
C THR A 5 25.17 11.37 -6.03
N ILE A 6 25.87 10.87 -7.05
CA ILE A 6 25.41 10.90 -8.46
C ILE A 6 24.03 10.23 -8.59
N ILE A 7 23.88 9.03 -8.02
CA ILE A 7 22.63 8.26 -8.04
C ILE A 7 21.48 9.03 -7.36
N GLU A 8 21.75 9.73 -6.25
CA GLU A 8 20.73 10.51 -5.57
C GLU A 8 20.28 11.73 -6.41
N LYS A 9 21.22 12.42 -7.05
CA LYS A 9 20.90 13.56 -7.92
C LYS A 9 20.10 13.10 -9.15
N GLU A 10 20.50 11.98 -9.75
CA GLU A 10 19.80 11.35 -10.86
C GLU A 10 18.37 10.97 -10.47
N ILE A 11 18.17 10.22 -9.39
CA ILE A 11 16.84 9.84 -8.92
C ILE A 11 15.96 11.06 -8.62
N SER A 12 16.53 12.09 -8.00
CA SER A 12 15.79 13.32 -7.70
C SER A 12 15.32 14.02 -8.98
N HIS A 13 16.14 14.01 -10.03
CA HIS A 13 15.76 14.53 -11.34
C HIS A 13 14.71 13.64 -12.03
N LEU A 14 14.93 12.32 -12.09
CA LEU A 14 13.98 11.40 -12.72
C LEU A 14 12.60 11.41 -12.07
N SER A 15 12.54 11.61 -10.75
CA SER A 15 11.28 11.73 -10.01
C SER A 15 10.37 12.85 -10.53
N THR A 16 10.93 13.99 -10.96
CA THR A 16 10.14 15.11 -11.49
C THR A 16 9.56 14.82 -12.87
N THR A 17 10.14 13.87 -13.61
CA THR A 17 9.67 13.45 -14.94
C THR A 17 8.52 12.45 -14.90
N LEU A 18 8.26 11.83 -13.73
CA LEU A 18 7.17 10.87 -13.57
C LEU A 18 5.83 11.57 -13.71
N LYS A 19 4.93 10.96 -14.48
CA LYS A 19 3.56 11.47 -14.62
C LYS A 19 2.87 11.50 -13.24
N PRO A 20 2.04 12.52 -12.94
CA PRO A 20 1.27 12.54 -11.71
C PRO A 20 0.31 11.35 -11.63
N ILE A 21 -0.16 11.02 -10.41
CA ILE A 21 -1.16 9.98 -10.21
C ILE A 21 -2.45 10.40 -10.94
N SER A 22 -2.81 9.63 -11.97
CA SER A 22 -3.96 9.94 -12.82
C SER A 22 -5.31 9.79 -12.10
N THR A 23 -6.33 10.50 -12.56
CA THR A 23 -7.71 10.35 -12.06
C THR A 23 -8.19 8.90 -12.15
N GLY A 24 -7.83 8.16 -13.19
CA GLY A 24 -8.18 6.73 -13.31
C GLY A 24 -7.58 5.86 -12.21
N MET A 25 -6.37 6.18 -11.73
CA MET A 25 -5.76 5.50 -10.58
C MET A 25 -6.47 5.87 -9.27
N GLN A 26 -6.88 7.13 -9.12
CA GLN A 26 -7.63 7.62 -7.96
C GLN A 26 -9.00 6.93 -7.86
N THR A 27 -9.81 6.97 -8.93
CA THR A 27 -11.11 6.30 -8.97
C THR A 27 -11.00 4.79 -8.78
N TRP A 28 -9.92 4.16 -9.27
CA TRP A 28 -9.66 2.76 -8.96
C TRP A 28 -9.41 2.55 -7.47
N ALA A 29 -8.60 3.39 -6.83
CA ALA A 29 -8.30 3.30 -5.41
C ALA A 29 -9.58 3.43 -4.58
N GLU A 30 -10.37 4.49 -4.81
CA GLU A 30 -11.65 4.75 -4.13
C GLU A 30 -12.59 3.54 -4.09
N LYS A 31 -12.65 2.78 -5.19
CA LYS A 31 -13.50 1.59 -5.34
C LYS A 31 -12.92 0.33 -4.72
N ASN A 32 -11.59 0.23 -4.61
CA ASN A 32 -10.93 -1.04 -4.37
C ASN A 32 -10.22 -1.16 -3.02
N ILE A 33 -9.81 -0.04 -2.40
CA ILE A 33 -9.01 -0.10 -1.17
C ILE A 33 -9.81 0.22 0.09
N PHE A 34 -10.91 0.98 -0.03
CA PHE A 34 -11.73 1.34 1.12
C PHE A 34 -12.88 0.37 1.34
N LEU A 35 -13.26 0.21 2.60
CA LEU A 35 -14.49 -0.48 2.96
C LEU A 35 -15.70 0.45 2.78
N LYS A 36 -16.86 -0.17 2.60
CA LYS A 36 -18.14 0.53 2.73
C LYS A 36 -18.57 0.46 4.18
N TRP A 37 -18.93 1.60 4.77
CA TRP A 37 -19.22 1.70 6.20
C TRP A 37 -20.68 2.01 6.47
N GLY A 38 -21.17 1.49 7.58
CA GLY A 38 -22.48 1.80 8.15
C GLY A 38 -22.34 2.19 9.61
N VAL A 39 -23.25 3.02 10.11
CA VAL A 39 -23.32 3.38 11.53
C VAL A 39 -24.75 3.38 12.04
N LEU A 40 -24.95 2.88 13.26
CA LEU A 40 -26.23 2.98 13.97
C LEU A 40 -26.23 4.28 14.79
N SER A 41 -27.21 5.14 14.54
CA SER A 41 -27.36 6.42 15.25
C SER A 41 -28.84 6.68 15.53
N ARG A 42 -29.20 6.92 16.79
CA ARG A 42 -30.58 7.21 17.21
C ARG A 42 -31.60 6.21 16.65
N GLY A 43 -31.27 4.92 16.71
CA GLY A 43 -32.14 3.83 16.23
C GLY A 43 -32.29 3.73 14.72
N LYS A 44 -31.44 4.40 13.91
CA LYS A 44 -31.41 4.29 12.45
C LYS A 44 -30.03 3.87 11.97
N PHE A 45 -29.99 2.99 10.98
CA PHE A 45 -28.79 2.71 10.20
C PHE A 45 -28.55 3.85 9.22
N HIS A 46 -27.30 4.27 9.09
CA HIS A 46 -26.84 5.24 8.09
C HIS A 46 -25.76 4.59 7.23
N CYS A 47 -25.94 4.62 5.91
CA CYS A 47 -24.91 4.24 4.96
C CYS A 47 -23.96 5.41 4.72
N LEU A 48 -22.67 5.22 5.02
CA LEU A 48 -21.63 6.23 4.81
C LEU A 48 -21.11 6.27 3.36
N GLU A 49 -21.72 5.49 2.47
CA GLU A 49 -21.40 5.45 1.05
C GLU A 49 -22.43 6.24 0.22
N CYS A 50 -23.71 5.90 0.38
CA CYS A 50 -24.81 6.45 -0.44
C CYS A 50 -25.75 7.39 0.34
N THR A 51 -25.36 7.78 1.56
CA THR A 51 -26.09 8.70 2.46
C THR A 51 -27.48 8.24 2.92
N HIS A 52 -27.99 7.10 2.43
CA HIS A 52 -29.28 6.56 2.83
C HIS A 52 -29.35 6.20 4.32
N SER A 53 -30.52 6.39 4.93
CA SER A 53 -30.80 5.98 6.31
C SER A 53 -32.13 5.25 6.43
N TRP A 54 -32.17 4.22 7.28
CA TRP A 54 -33.35 3.36 7.46
C TRP A 54 -33.44 2.83 8.89
N LYS A 55 -34.65 2.44 9.30
CA LYS A 55 -34.86 1.79 10.60
C LYS A 55 -34.45 0.30 10.52
N PRO A 56 -33.85 -0.26 11.58
CA PRO A 56 -33.67 -1.70 11.73
C PRO A 56 -34.99 -2.43 11.54
N LYS A 57 -34.98 -3.59 10.86
CA LYS A 57 -36.13 -4.49 10.91
C LYS A 57 -36.17 -5.10 12.32
N LEU A 58 -37.36 -5.44 12.83
CA LEU A 58 -37.59 -5.94 14.21
C LEU A 58 -36.68 -7.12 14.64
N GLN A 59 -36.03 -7.82 13.69
CA GLN A 59 -35.10 -8.93 13.95
C GLN A 59 -33.62 -8.63 13.66
N SER A 60 -33.24 -7.48 13.09
CA SER A 60 -31.82 -7.17 12.84
C SER A 60 -31.18 -6.72 14.15
N LYS A 61 -30.51 -7.66 14.83
CA LYS A 61 -29.74 -7.38 16.04
C LYS A 61 -28.72 -6.28 15.74
N SER A 62 -28.60 -5.30 16.62
CA SER A 62 -27.57 -4.25 16.59
C SER A 62 -26.12 -4.79 16.62
N CYS A 63 -25.94 -6.11 16.73
CA CYS A 63 -24.67 -6.82 16.85
C CYS A 63 -24.14 -7.39 15.51
N GLU A 64 -24.80 -7.16 14.37
CA GLU A 64 -24.25 -7.62 13.09
C GLU A 64 -23.01 -6.81 12.68
N LYS A 65 -21.87 -7.50 12.51
CA LYS A 65 -20.61 -6.90 12.05
C LYS A 65 -20.73 -6.27 10.65
N TYR A 66 -21.66 -6.79 9.84
CA TYR A 66 -21.95 -6.31 8.50
C TYR A 66 -23.45 -6.24 8.23
N ILE A 67 -23.90 -5.21 7.53
CA ILE A 67 -25.28 -5.07 7.05
C ILE A 67 -25.31 -4.71 5.57
N LYS A 68 -26.34 -5.11 4.84
CA LYS A 68 -26.54 -4.69 3.45
C LYS A 68 -27.34 -3.39 3.40
N CYS A 69 -26.84 -2.39 2.68
CA CYS A 69 -27.63 -1.18 2.42
C CYS A 69 -28.86 -1.50 1.57
N THR A 70 -30.02 -0.97 1.95
CA THR A 70 -31.29 -1.17 1.23
C THR A 70 -31.35 -0.45 -0.12
N VAL A 71 -30.52 0.59 -0.33
CA VAL A 71 -30.49 1.38 -1.58
C VAL A 71 -29.30 0.98 -2.44
N CYS A 72 -28.06 1.23 -2.00
CA CYS A 72 -26.89 0.94 -2.84
C CYS A 72 -26.47 -0.53 -2.85
N GLN A 73 -27.16 -1.39 -2.09
CA GLN A 73 -26.87 -2.83 -1.98
C GLN A 73 -25.45 -3.18 -1.49
N GLY A 74 -24.68 -2.18 -1.04
CA GLY A 74 -23.33 -2.35 -0.52
C GLY A 74 -23.33 -3.14 0.78
N ARG A 75 -22.39 -4.09 0.91
CA ARG A 75 -22.07 -4.76 2.18
C ARG A 75 -21.29 -3.77 3.06
N LEU A 76 -21.97 -3.23 4.06
CA LEU A 76 -21.44 -2.22 4.97
C LEU A 76 -20.84 -2.89 6.20
N LYS A 77 -19.59 -2.56 6.56
CA LYS A 77 -19.03 -2.87 7.87
C LYS A 77 -19.60 -1.89 8.89
N MET A 78 -20.12 -2.40 10.00
CA MET A 78 -20.71 -1.55 11.04
C MET A 78 -19.62 -0.93 11.91
N GLN A 79 -19.70 0.39 12.08
CA GLN A 79 -18.90 1.13 13.05
C GLN A 79 -19.39 0.84 14.46
N GLY A 80 -18.46 0.49 15.35
CA GLY A 80 -18.79 0.16 16.75
C GLY A 80 -19.22 1.37 17.58
N TYR A 81 -18.93 2.58 17.12
CA TYR A 81 -19.29 3.82 17.78
C TYR A 81 -19.77 4.86 16.77
N ASN A 82 -20.61 5.77 17.25
CA ASN A 82 -21.19 6.86 16.45
C ASN A 82 -20.43 8.16 16.71
N GLN A 83 -19.82 8.70 15.66
CA GLN A 83 -19.11 9.98 15.69
C GLN A 83 -19.62 10.93 14.59
N VAL A 84 -19.19 12.18 14.63
CA VAL A 84 -19.58 13.20 13.63
C VAL A 84 -18.83 12.99 12.32
N HIS A 85 -17.52 12.72 12.41
CA HIS A 85 -16.63 12.53 11.27
C HIS A 85 -15.96 11.17 11.36
N PHE A 86 -16.01 10.41 10.27
CA PHE A 86 -15.30 9.14 10.14
C PHE A 86 -14.20 9.30 9.11
N ARG A 87 -13.05 8.70 9.38
CA ARG A 87 -11.89 8.73 8.48
C ARG A 87 -11.34 7.32 8.35
N GLU A 88 -11.10 6.91 7.11
CA GLU A 88 -10.34 5.71 6.79
C GLU A 88 -9.09 6.14 6.01
N ILE A 89 -7.95 5.53 6.32
CA ILE A 89 -6.66 5.78 5.68
C ILE A 89 -6.21 4.45 5.10
N GLU A 90 -5.92 4.41 3.81
CA GLU A 90 -5.40 3.20 3.18
C GLU A 90 -4.29 3.50 2.18
N TYR A 91 -3.40 2.54 2.04
CA TYR A 91 -2.26 2.62 1.13
C TYR A 91 -2.52 1.81 -0.14
N SER A 92 -2.13 2.38 -1.27
CA SER A 92 -2.03 1.65 -2.53
C SER A 92 -0.69 1.91 -3.19
N ALA A 93 -0.32 1.06 -4.16
CA ALA A 93 0.88 1.28 -4.94
C ALA A 93 0.60 1.36 -6.44
N VAL A 94 1.43 2.14 -7.14
CA VAL A 94 1.51 2.19 -8.59
C VAL A 94 2.94 1.84 -8.99
N LEU A 95 3.08 0.98 -10.00
CA LEU A 95 4.39 0.61 -10.52
C LEU A 95 4.71 1.39 -11.79
N ASP A 96 5.96 1.83 -11.89
CA ASP A 96 6.50 2.42 -13.10
C ASP A 96 7.90 1.89 -13.41
N VAL A 97 8.37 2.17 -14.62
CA VAL A 97 9.75 1.94 -15.05
C VAL A 97 10.29 3.24 -15.61
N CYS A 98 11.41 3.72 -15.09
CA CYS A 98 12.02 4.97 -15.52
C CYS A 98 13.54 4.81 -15.63
N GLN A 99 14.11 5.01 -16.83
CA GLN A 99 15.56 4.94 -17.08
C GLN A 99 16.25 3.72 -16.46
N GLY A 100 15.67 2.52 -16.64
CA GLY A 100 16.22 1.27 -16.12
C GLY A 100 15.95 1.00 -14.62
N TYR A 101 15.35 1.94 -13.90
CA TYR A 101 14.87 1.72 -12.54
C TYR A 101 13.46 1.13 -12.55
N GLN A 102 13.25 0.13 -11.70
CA GLN A 102 11.90 -0.21 -11.25
C GLN A 102 11.48 0.81 -10.19
N VAL A 103 10.32 1.43 -10.36
CA VAL A 103 9.78 2.41 -9.43
C VAL A 103 8.52 1.86 -8.77
N VAL A 104 8.49 1.86 -7.44
CA VAL A 104 7.29 1.57 -6.63
C VAL A 104 6.83 2.87 -5.98
N ARG A 105 5.68 3.38 -6.41
CA ARG A 105 5.09 4.62 -5.89
C ARG A 105 4.03 4.25 -4.87
N ILE A 106 4.13 4.77 -3.65
CA ILE A 106 3.16 4.54 -2.57
C ILE A 106 2.25 5.75 -2.44
N ILE A 107 0.95 5.50 -2.48
CA ILE A 107 -0.10 6.51 -2.40
C ILE A 107 -0.86 6.31 -1.10
N CYS A 108 -0.82 7.33 -0.24
CA CYS A 108 -1.69 7.42 0.93
C CYS A 108 -3.03 8.01 0.49
N SER A 109 -4.11 7.31 0.79
CA SER A 109 -5.47 7.72 0.43
C SER A 109 -6.31 7.88 1.67
N HIS A 110 -7.10 8.94 1.72
CA HIS A 110 -8.07 9.20 2.77
C HIS A 110 -9.48 9.13 2.22
N LYS A 111 -10.36 8.49 2.98
CA LYS A 111 -11.81 8.54 2.80
C LYS A 111 -12.41 9.24 4.01
N HIS A 112 -12.96 10.42 3.79
CA HIS A 112 -13.68 11.19 4.80
C HIS A 112 -15.18 10.96 4.63
N MET A 113 -15.84 10.59 5.71
CA MET A 113 -17.27 10.25 5.71
C MET A 113 -17.97 11.02 6.83
N LYS A 114 -19.21 11.41 6.56
CA LYS A 114 -20.12 11.99 7.55
C LYS A 114 -21.53 11.54 7.23
N LYS A 115 -22.36 11.38 8.26
CA LYS A 115 -23.77 11.01 8.07
C LYS A 115 -24.45 12.01 7.16
N ASN A 116 -25.25 11.51 6.22
CA ASN A 116 -26.02 12.30 5.25
C ASN A 116 -25.16 13.14 4.29
N ILE A 117 -23.85 12.89 4.19
CA ILE A 117 -22.93 13.57 3.27
C ILE A 117 -22.16 12.52 2.48
N THR A 118 -22.10 12.69 1.16
CA THR A 118 -21.33 11.81 0.28
C THR A 118 -19.85 11.81 0.69
N PRO A 119 -19.18 10.64 0.73
CA PRO A 119 -17.78 10.58 1.10
C PRO A 119 -16.90 11.43 0.17
N THR A 120 -15.88 12.04 0.75
CA THR A 120 -14.83 12.75 -0.01
C THR A 120 -13.51 12.02 0.11
N TYR A 121 -12.68 12.17 -0.92
CA TYR A 121 -11.43 11.44 -1.06
C TYR A 121 -10.26 12.40 -1.24
N PHE A 122 -9.11 12.01 -0.71
CA PHE A 122 -7.84 12.70 -0.91
C PHE A 122 -6.76 11.66 -1.16
N HIS A 123 -5.95 11.86 -2.20
CA HIS A 123 -4.88 10.95 -2.59
C HIS A 123 -3.58 11.73 -2.71
N LYS A 124 -2.51 11.23 -2.08
CA LYS A 124 -1.18 11.82 -2.19
C LYS A 124 -0.14 10.73 -2.34
N GLU A 125 0.74 10.89 -3.31
CA GLU A 125 1.97 10.12 -3.38
C GLU A 125 2.89 10.53 -2.24
N VAL A 126 3.14 9.59 -1.32
CA VAL A 126 3.90 9.86 -0.08
C VAL A 126 5.31 9.31 -0.13
N MET A 127 5.58 8.35 -1.02
CA MET A 127 6.86 7.67 -1.10
C MET A 127 7.10 7.06 -2.48
N GLN A 128 8.37 7.01 -2.89
CA GLN A 128 8.85 6.31 -4.07
C GLN A 128 10.04 5.45 -3.70
N HIS A 129 10.02 4.18 -4.06
CA HIS A 129 11.19 3.30 -4.03
C HIS A 129 11.73 3.12 -5.44
N TRP A 130 12.99 3.50 -5.62
CA TRP A 130 13.74 3.38 -6.85
C TRP A 130 14.70 2.20 -6.71
N ILE A 131 14.51 1.19 -7.55
CA ILE A 131 15.26 -0.07 -7.49
C ILE A 131 16.07 -0.19 -8.76
N ASN A 132 17.40 -0.19 -8.62
CA ASN A 132 18.29 -0.32 -9.76
C ASN A 132 18.38 -1.79 -10.24
N PRO A 133 19.00 -2.08 -11.40
CA PRO A 133 19.15 -3.45 -11.90
C PRO A 133 19.94 -4.39 -10.97
N LYS A 134 20.75 -3.85 -10.05
CA LYS A 134 21.47 -4.62 -9.01
C LYS A 134 20.59 -4.90 -7.77
N GLY A 135 19.32 -4.50 -7.80
CA GLY A 135 18.37 -4.62 -6.69
C GLY A 135 18.61 -3.63 -5.55
N GLU A 136 19.47 -2.63 -5.70
CA GLU A 136 19.67 -1.61 -4.67
C GLU A 136 18.50 -0.64 -4.67
N VAL A 137 17.93 -0.42 -3.49
CA VAL A 137 16.81 0.49 -3.31
C VAL A 137 17.35 1.85 -2.87
N ARG A 138 16.76 2.92 -3.40
CA ARG A 138 16.83 4.28 -2.85
C ARG A 138 15.41 4.81 -2.71
N THR A 139 15.12 5.42 -1.58
CA THR A 139 13.76 5.84 -1.25
C THR A 139 13.66 7.36 -1.20
N MET A 140 12.63 7.89 -1.83
CA MET A 140 12.15 9.26 -1.63
C MET A 140 10.86 9.22 -0.82
N SER A 141 10.64 10.17 0.07
CA SER A 141 9.36 10.27 0.78
C SER A 141 9.07 11.68 1.26
N LEU A 142 7.80 11.94 1.56
CA LEU A 142 7.40 13.12 2.31
C LEU A 142 7.97 13.07 3.72
N SER A 143 8.16 14.25 4.30
CA SER A 143 8.53 14.35 5.71
C SER A 143 7.34 13.89 6.56
N THR A 144 7.63 13.48 7.79
CA THR A 144 6.63 13.06 8.76
C THR A 144 6.78 13.91 10.01
N ASN A 145 5.68 14.12 10.73
CA ASN A 145 5.71 14.86 11.98
C ASN A 145 6.58 14.11 13.01
N VAL A 146 7.71 14.71 13.39
CA VAL A 146 8.75 14.06 14.23
C VAL A 146 8.24 13.68 15.62
N PHE A 147 7.25 14.41 16.14
CA PHE A 147 6.63 14.17 17.44
C PHE A 147 5.33 13.36 17.37
N SER A 148 5.03 12.78 16.21
CA SER A 148 3.92 11.82 16.13
C SER A 148 4.39 10.45 16.62
N ASN A 149 3.57 9.79 17.42
CA ASN A 149 3.80 8.38 17.80
C ASN A 149 3.49 7.40 16.65
N VAL A 150 3.44 7.87 15.40
CA VAL A 150 3.04 7.10 14.23
C VAL A 150 4.01 7.38 13.08
N TYR A 151 4.62 6.32 12.54
CA TYR A 151 5.69 6.45 11.54
C TYR A 151 5.26 7.08 10.21
N ASP A 152 3.95 7.14 9.94
CA ASP A 152 3.35 7.57 8.70
C ASP A 152 2.47 8.83 8.85
N ALA A 153 2.75 9.66 9.86
CA ALA A 153 2.13 10.98 10.00
C ALA A 153 2.70 11.97 8.98
N TRP A 154 2.34 11.80 7.71
CA TRP A 154 2.86 12.55 6.57
C TRP A 154 2.58 14.06 6.66
N GLN A 155 3.60 14.86 6.34
CA GLN A 155 3.48 16.29 6.10
C GLN A 155 3.15 16.50 4.62
N TYR A 156 1.85 16.60 4.29
CA TYR A 156 1.39 16.64 2.89
C TYR A 156 1.86 17.84 2.07
N SER A 157 2.27 18.91 2.75
CA SER A 157 2.88 20.11 2.14
C SER A 157 4.37 19.97 1.87
N SER A 158 5.05 18.99 2.48
CA SER A 158 6.48 18.76 2.24
C SER A 158 6.73 18.20 0.82
N PRO A 159 7.92 18.42 0.25
CA PRO A 159 8.31 17.78 -1.00
C PRO A 159 8.69 16.30 -0.81
N LEU A 160 8.66 15.53 -1.90
CA LEU A 160 9.29 14.22 -1.95
C LEU A 160 10.80 14.41 -1.98
N GLU A 161 11.48 13.96 -0.93
CA GLU A 161 12.93 14.06 -0.83
C GLU A 161 13.56 12.69 -0.67
N ILE A 162 14.79 12.55 -1.17
CA ILE A 162 15.61 11.39 -0.87
C ILE A 162 15.80 11.25 0.65
N ARG A 163 15.81 9.99 1.08
CA ARG A 163 16.07 9.60 2.46
C ARG A 163 17.41 8.85 2.59
N PRO A 164 18.03 8.89 3.77
CA PRO A 164 19.25 8.13 4.06
C PRO A 164 19.08 6.64 3.75
N LYS A 165 20.15 5.98 3.29
CA LYS A 165 20.11 4.58 2.81
C LYS A 165 19.82 3.60 3.95
N ASP A 166 20.40 3.84 5.12
CA ASP A 166 20.23 3.12 6.37
C ASP A 166 18.77 3.08 6.85
N PHE A 167 17.96 4.08 6.49
CA PHE A 167 16.57 4.15 6.94
C PHE A 167 15.66 3.10 6.29
N GLN A 168 16.09 2.45 5.21
CA GLN A 168 15.28 1.51 4.43
C GLN A 168 14.72 0.34 5.24
N ASN A 169 15.39 -0.04 6.32
CA ASN A 169 14.94 -1.13 7.20
C ASN A 169 13.88 -0.68 8.22
N SER A 170 13.64 0.63 8.38
CA SER A 170 12.62 1.09 9.32
C SER A 170 11.20 0.77 8.82
N PRO A 171 10.24 0.53 9.73
CA PRO A 171 8.86 0.16 9.38
C PRO A 171 8.20 1.13 8.39
N LYS A 172 8.53 2.42 8.47
CA LYS A 172 8.04 3.47 7.57
C LYS A 172 8.26 3.14 6.10
N TYR A 173 9.43 2.64 5.72
CA TYR A 173 9.78 2.37 4.31
C TYR A 173 9.45 0.94 3.88
N ARG A 174 8.80 0.18 4.76
CA ARG A 174 8.30 -1.17 4.53
C ARG A 174 6.77 -1.21 4.57
N ILE A 175 6.09 -0.05 4.50
CA ILE A 175 4.63 0.03 4.37
C ILE A 175 4.20 -0.86 3.21
N ASN A 176 3.37 -1.85 3.54
CA ASN A 176 2.81 -2.75 2.55
C ASN A 176 1.49 -2.16 2.04
N PRO A 177 1.38 -1.82 0.75
CA PRO A 177 0.13 -1.31 0.19
C PRO A 177 -0.96 -2.37 0.28
N TYR A 178 -2.20 -1.96 0.58
CA TYR A 178 -3.34 -2.87 0.59
C TYR A 178 -3.59 -3.47 -0.80
N LYS A 179 -3.44 -2.66 -1.85
CA LYS A 179 -3.51 -3.11 -3.25
C LYS A 179 -2.53 -2.37 -4.15
N VAL A 180 -2.14 -3.04 -5.24
CA VAL A 180 -1.34 -2.47 -6.33
C VAL A 180 -2.22 -2.23 -7.54
N PHE A 181 -2.09 -1.08 -8.19
CA PHE A 181 -2.84 -0.73 -9.39
C PHE A 181 -2.57 -1.76 -10.51
N PRO A 182 -3.61 -2.35 -11.14
CA PRO A 182 -3.46 -3.55 -11.96
C PRO A 182 -2.70 -3.35 -13.28
N LYS A 183 -2.53 -2.12 -13.77
CA LYS A 183 -1.71 -1.85 -14.97
C LYS A 183 -0.22 -1.84 -14.57
N LEU A 184 0.32 -3.03 -14.36
CA LEU A 184 1.69 -3.23 -13.87
C LEU A 184 2.72 -2.86 -14.96
N LYS A 185 3.61 -1.93 -14.64
CA LYS A 185 4.83 -1.67 -15.41
C LYS A 185 6.03 -2.22 -14.64
N VAL A 186 6.65 -3.26 -15.21
CA VAL A 186 7.69 -4.01 -14.53
C VAL A 186 8.86 -4.29 -15.47
N LEU A 187 10.09 -4.16 -14.96
CA LEU A 187 11.31 -4.51 -15.70
C LEU A 187 11.27 -5.96 -16.20
N SER A 188 11.81 -6.19 -17.40
CA SER A 188 11.89 -7.53 -18.00
C SER A 188 12.69 -8.53 -17.15
N VAL A 189 13.75 -8.07 -16.47
CA VAL A 189 14.55 -8.90 -15.57
C VAL A 189 13.75 -9.44 -14.39
N LEU A 190 12.81 -8.67 -13.84
CA LEU A 190 11.93 -9.15 -12.76
C LEU A 190 10.99 -10.25 -13.25
N LYS A 191 10.47 -10.12 -14.48
CA LYS A 191 9.67 -11.16 -15.12
C LYS A 191 10.47 -12.43 -15.37
N ARG A 192 11.71 -12.29 -15.86
CA ARG A 192 12.66 -13.41 -16.03
C ARG A 192 12.93 -14.12 -14.70
N ASN A 193 13.04 -13.37 -13.62
CA ASN A 193 13.26 -13.88 -12.27
C ASN A 193 11.97 -14.37 -11.59
N GLY A 194 10.89 -14.62 -12.35
CA GLY A 194 9.68 -15.31 -11.90
C GLY A 194 8.51 -14.42 -11.51
N PHE A 195 8.65 -13.09 -11.51
CA PHE A 195 7.53 -12.20 -11.20
C PHE A 195 6.45 -12.25 -12.29
N LYS A 196 5.20 -12.50 -11.88
CA LYS A 196 4.01 -12.45 -12.74
C LYS A 196 3.13 -11.25 -12.38
N SER A 197 2.38 -11.37 -11.29
CA SER A 197 1.44 -10.33 -10.84
C SER A 197 1.20 -10.30 -9.32
N GLY A 198 1.46 -11.39 -8.62
CA GLY A 198 1.21 -11.51 -7.17
C GLY A 198 2.32 -10.91 -6.31
N PHE A 199 1.91 -10.33 -5.17
CA PHE A 199 2.81 -9.77 -4.16
C PHE A 199 2.84 -10.56 -2.86
N TYR A 200 1.90 -11.48 -2.63
CA TYR A 200 1.93 -12.45 -1.52
C TYR A 200 2.10 -11.83 -0.13
N ASN A 201 1.44 -10.69 0.13
CA ASN A 201 1.59 -9.89 1.36
C ASN A 201 3.01 -9.34 1.62
N ILE A 202 3.86 -9.30 0.60
CA ILE A 202 5.20 -8.72 0.63
C ILE A 202 5.13 -7.35 -0.06
N ALA A 203 5.69 -6.31 0.59
CA ALA A 203 5.72 -4.99 -0.03
C ALA A 203 6.51 -5.04 -1.36
N PRO A 204 6.02 -4.40 -2.44
CA PRO A 204 6.60 -4.55 -3.78
C PRO A 204 8.10 -4.27 -3.85
N GLN A 205 8.58 -3.27 -3.11
CA GLN A 205 9.99 -2.89 -3.07
C GLN A 205 10.88 -3.95 -2.43
N ILE A 206 10.36 -4.69 -1.44
CA ILE A 206 11.07 -5.79 -0.79
C ILE A 206 11.15 -6.95 -1.78
N LEU A 207 10.00 -7.33 -2.37
CA LEU A 207 9.94 -8.42 -3.33
C LEU A 207 10.87 -8.18 -4.53
N PHE A 208 10.78 -7.02 -5.17
CA PHE A 208 11.60 -6.70 -6.34
C PHE A 208 13.10 -6.60 -6.02
N SER A 209 13.47 -5.95 -4.91
CA SER A 209 14.86 -5.91 -4.47
C SER A 209 15.42 -7.31 -4.24
N SER A 210 14.67 -8.19 -3.58
CA SER A 210 15.08 -9.57 -3.32
C SER A 210 15.19 -10.39 -4.60
N LEU A 211 14.24 -10.29 -5.52
CA LEU A 211 14.30 -11.01 -6.81
C LEU A 211 15.49 -10.61 -7.66
N LEU A 212 16.05 -9.42 -7.48
CA LEU A 212 17.23 -8.95 -8.22
C LEU A 212 18.55 -9.35 -7.57
N LYS A 213 18.56 -9.70 -6.28
CA LYS A 213 19.77 -9.93 -5.47
C LYS A 213 19.95 -11.36 -4.98
N ASP A 214 18.85 -12.09 -4.83
CA ASP A 214 18.82 -13.32 -4.06
C ASP A 214 18.21 -14.47 -4.86
N SER A 215 19.06 -15.43 -5.21
CA SER A 215 18.65 -16.64 -5.94
C SER A 215 17.71 -17.52 -5.13
N ILE A 216 17.72 -17.44 -3.79
CA ILE A 216 16.79 -18.17 -2.92
C ILE A 216 15.38 -17.61 -3.11
N ALA A 217 15.22 -16.28 -3.07
CA ALA A 217 13.93 -15.63 -3.27
C ALA A 217 13.36 -15.92 -4.67
N GLU A 218 14.22 -15.91 -5.70
CA GLU A 218 13.86 -16.31 -7.06
C GLU A 218 13.38 -17.77 -7.11
N THR A 219 14.12 -18.69 -6.48
CA THR A 219 13.78 -20.12 -6.46
C THR A 219 12.43 -20.35 -5.79
N LEU A 220 12.22 -19.79 -4.60
CA LEU A 220 10.97 -19.89 -3.84
C LEU A 220 9.78 -19.33 -4.62
N LEU A 221 9.98 -18.22 -5.35
CA LEU A 221 8.92 -17.65 -6.18
C LEU A 221 8.60 -18.56 -7.37
N LYS A 222 9.62 -19.07 -8.06
CA LYS A 222 9.45 -19.94 -9.24
C LYS A 222 8.85 -21.31 -8.89
N SER A 223 9.16 -21.85 -7.72
CA SER A 223 8.53 -23.08 -7.19
C SER A 223 7.14 -22.84 -6.59
N SER A 224 6.60 -21.62 -6.68
CA SER A 224 5.30 -21.24 -6.11
C SER A 224 5.18 -21.43 -4.59
N GLN A 225 6.31 -21.48 -3.87
CA GLN A 225 6.37 -21.56 -2.41
C GLN A 225 6.20 -20.17 -1.77
N THR A 226 5.06 -19.53 -2.06
CA THR A 226 4.82 -18.11 -1.74
C THR A 226 4.72 -17.83 -0.24
N SER A 227 4.21 -18.79 0.54
CA SER A 227 4.14 -18.66 2.01
C SER A 227 5.54 -18.70 2.64
N LEU A 228 6.41 -19.58 2.14
CA LEU A 228 7.80 -19.65 2.58
C LEU A 228 8.60 -18.44 2.11
N LEU A 229 8.35 -17.94 0.90
CA LEU A 229 8.92 -16.69 0.40
C LEU A 229 8.55 -15.50 1.30
N TYR A 230 7.29 -15.38 1.69
CA TYR A 230 6.85 -14.35 2.63
C TYR A 230 7.63 -14.44 3.95
N TYR A 231 7.69 -15.64 4.53
CA TYR A 231 8.41 -15.87 5.77
C TYR A 231 9.91 -15.55 5.64
N TYR A 232 10.54 -15.98 4.55
CA TYR A 232 11.94 -15.71 4.26
C TYR A 232 12.28 -14.22 4.18
N LEU A 233 11.41 -13.41 3.58
CA LEU A 233 11.66 -11.99 3.36
C LEU A 233 11.20 -11.07 4.50
N VAL A 234 10.27 -11.54 5.34
CA VAL A 234 9.64 -10.73 6.38
C VAL A 234 10.05 -11.17 7.78
N SER A 235 10.35 -12.45 8.01
CA SER A 235 10.68 -13.01 9.31
C SER A 235 12.18 -13.30 9.43
N HIS A 236 12.90 -12.37 10.05
CA HIS A 236 14.37 -12.43 10.15
C HIS A 236 14.91 -13.50 11.12
N GLU A 237 14.08 -14.04 12.02
CA GLU A 237 14.51 -14.91 13.12
C GLU A 237 14.86 -16.35 12.72
N GLN A 238 14.54 -16.74 11.48
CA GLN A 238 14.39 -18.16 11.14
C GLN A 238 15.57 -18.75 10.40
N ASN A 239 16.60 -17.93 10.15
CA ASN A 239 17.88 -18.36 9.60
C ASN A 239 17.75 -19.31 8.39
N ILE A 240 16.68 -19.16 7.59
CA ILE A 240 16.35 -20.06 6.47
C ILE A 240 17.53 -20.14 5.49
N ARG A 241 18.27 -19.05 5.35
CA ARG A 241 19.47 -18.99 4.52
C ARG A 241 20.55 -19.98 4.98
N GLN A 242 20.73 -20.15 6.28
CA GLN A 242 21.69 -21.11 6.86
C GLN A 242 21.22 -22.55 6.62
N ASN A 243 19.90 -22.77 6.66
CA ASN A 243 19.28 -24.09 6.50
C ASN A 243 18.79 -24.37 5.07
N TRP A 244 19.23 -23.59 4.07
CA TRP A 244 18.64 -23.62 2.73
C TRP A 244 18.70 -24.99 2.06
N GLN A 245 19.78 -25.76 2.29
CA GLN A 245 19.93 -27.09 1.71
C GLN A 245 18.86 -28.08 2.19
N ALA A 246 18.36 -27.92 3.41
CA ALA A 246 17.27 -28.73 3.97
C ALA A 246 15.89 -28.23 3.53
N VAL A 247 15.77 -26.93 3.25
CA VAL A 247 14.49 -26.29 2.89
C VAL A 247 14.18 -26.41 1.39
N LYS A 248 15.22 -26.42 0.54
CA LYS A 248 15.07 -26.43 -0.93
C LYS A 248 14.52 -27.73 -1.52
N THR A 249 14.44 -28.81 -0.73
CA THR A 249 14.13 -30.18 -1.20
C THR A 249 12.63 -30.49 -1.25
N CYS A 250 11.77 -29.51 -0.98
CA CYS A 250 10.32 -29.65 -1.13
C CYS A 250 9.84 -29.10 -2.48
#